data_AF-A0A7A6ZQM6-F1
#
_entry.id   AF-A0A7A6ZQM6-F1
#
_cell.length_a   1.000
_cell.length_b   1.000
_cell.length_c   1.000
_cell.angle_alpha   90.00
_cell.angle_beta   90.00
_cell.angle_gamma   90.00
#
_symmetry.space_group_name_H-M   'P 1'
#
loop_
_entity.id
_entity.type
_entity.pdbx_description
1 polymer ?
#
loop_
_entity_poly.entity_id
_entity_poly.type
_entity_poly.pdbx_seq_one_letter_code
_entity_poly.pdbx_strand_id
1 'polypeptide(L)' 'MATAKKITIHDVALAAGVSVSTVSLVLSGKGRISTATGERVNAAIEELGFVRNRQASALRGGQSGVIGLIVRDLSAP' A
#
# COMPACT_ATOMS: atom_id res chain seq x y z
N MET A 1 22.93 2.91 13.68
CA MET A 1 21.88 1.90 13.99
C MET A 1 21.36 1.34 12.69
N ALA A 2 21.47 0.03 12.47
CA ALA A 2 21.01 -0.61 11.24
C ALA A 2 19.48 -0.50 11.15
N THR A 3 19.00 0.28 10.20
CA THR A 3 17.57 0.42 9.91
C THR A 3 17.04 -0.94 9.50
N ALA A 4 16.17 -1.52 10.32
CA ALA A 4 15.46 -2.76 9.99
C ALA A 4 14.82 -2.58 8.60
N LYS A 5 15.21 -3.45 7.65
CA LYS A 5 14.77 -3.36 6.25
C LYS A 5 13.24 -3.46 6.22
N LYS A 6 12.56 -2.34 5.99
CA LYS A 6 11.10 -2.32 5.84
C LYS A 6 10.74 -3.15 4.62
N ILE A 7 9.83 -4.09 4.79
CA ILE A 7 9.28 -4.88 3.69
C ILE A 7 8.57 -3.93 2.74
N THR A 8 8.91 -4.02 1.47
CA THR A 8 8.39 -3.17 0.40
C THR A 8 7.49 -3.97 -0.53
N ILE A 9 6.77 -3.25 -1.40
CA ILE A 9 5.96 -3.88 -2.46
C ILE A 9 6.80 -4.73 -3.43
N HIS A 10 8.10 -4.47 -3.56
CA HIS A 10 9.01 -5.27 -4.37
C HIS A 10 9.24 -6.65 -3.76
N ASP A 11 9.38 -6.72 -2.43
CA ASP A 11 9.56 -7.98 -1.71
C ASP A 11 8.29 -8.84 -1.83
N VAL A 12 7.10 -8.22 -1.73
CA VAL A 12 5.81 -8.89 -1.98
C VAL A 12 5.71 -9.42 -3.41
N ALA A 13 6.13 -8.64 -4.41
CA ALA A 13 6.10 -9.06 -5.81
C ALA A 13 7.01 -10.27 -6.07
N LEU A 14 8.20 -10.28 -5.46
CA LEU A 14 9.13 -11.41 -5.53
C LEU A 14 8.56 -12.67 -4.87
N ALA A 15 8.00 -12.54 -3.65
CA ALA A 15 7.41 -13.68 -2.94
C ALA A 15 6.18 -14.26 -3.66
N ALA A 16 5.33 -13.41 -4.23
CA ALA A 16 4.15 -13.84 -4.99
C ALA A 16 4.46 -14.31 -6.43
N GLY A 17 5.69 -14.10 -6.92
CA GLY A 17 6.11 -14.45 -8.28
C GLY A 17 5.38 -13.63 -9.36
N VAL A 18 5.12 -12.36 -9.11
CA VAL A 18 4.40 -11.46 -10.03
C VAL A 18 5.12 -10.12 -10.18
N SER A 19 4.67 -9.29 -11.13
CA SER A 19 5.19 -7.92 -11.27
C SER A 19 4.70 -7.01 -10.14
N VAL A 20 5.47 -5.97 -9.82
CA VAL A 20 5.06 -4.90 -8.88
C VAL A 20 3.75 -4.25 -9.34
N SER A 21 3.56 -4.09 -10.65
CA SER A 21 2.34 -3.57 -11.26
C SER A 21 1.13 -4.44 -10.93
N THR A 22 1.31 -5.77 -10.94
CA THR A 22 0.28 -6.74 -10.57
C THR A 22 -0.08 -6.62 -9.09
N VAL A 23 0.92 -6.53 -8.20
CA VAL A 23 0.68 -6.32 -6.75
C VAL A 23 -0.05 -4.99 -6.52
N SER A 24 0.38 -3.91 -7.20
CA SER A 24 -0.30 -2.62 -7.13
C SER A 24 -1.75 -2.70 -7.61
N LEU A 25 -2.01 -3.48 -8.65
CA LEU A 25 -3.35 -3.69 -9.20
C LEU A 25 -4.23 -4.47 -8.20
N VAL A 26 -3.72 -5.56 -7.61
CA VAL A 26 -4.38 -6.32 -6.53
C VAL A 26 -4.71 -5.40 -5.35
N LEU A 27 -3.72 -4.64 -4.87
CA LEU A 27 -3.89 -3.70 -3.74
C LEU A 27 -4.83 -2.53 -4.05
N SER A 28 -5.02 -2.18 -5.32
CA SER A 28 -5.95 -1.14 -5.72
C SER A 28 -7.39 -1.62 -5.87
N GLY A 29 -7.61 -2.95 -5.97
CA GLY A 29 -8.91 -3.56 -6.23
C GLY A 29 -9.54 -3.18 -7.58
N LYS A 30 -8.80 -2.46 -8.45
CA LYS A 30 -9.27 -2.03 -9.77
C LYS A 30 -8.65 -2.92 -10.82
N GLY A 31 -9.45 -3.53 -11.70
CA GLY A 31 -8.96 -4.30 -12.85
C GLY A 31 -9.36 -5.77 -12.83
N ARG A 32 -9.04 -6.48 -13.93
CA ARG A 32 -9.38 -7.88 -14.13
C ARG A 32 -8.18 -8.77 -13.82
N ILE A 33 -8.08 -9.18 -12.56
CA ILE A 33 -7.07 -10.14 -12.07
C ILE A 33 -7.74 -11.49 -11.80
N SER A 34 -7.05 -12.58 -12.11
CA SER A 34 -7.54 -13.91 -11.71
C SER A 34 -7.53 -14.05 -10.20
N THR A 35 -8.57 -14.69 -9.65
CA THR A 35 -8.69 -14.99 -8.21
C THR A 35 -7.42 -15.66 -7.67
N ALA A 36 -6.91 -16.66 -8.39
CA ALA A 36 -5.67 -17.35 -8.07
C ALA A 36 -4.44 -16.43 -7.94
N THR A 37 -4.35 -15.35 -8.72
CA THR A 37 -3.25 -14.38 -8.59
C THR A 37 -3.47 -13.44 -7.42
N GLY A 38 -4.71 -13.03 -7.17
CA GLY A 38 -5.07 -12.24 -5.99
C GLY A 38 -4.76 -12.98 -4.69
N GLU A 39 -5.13 -14.25 -4.61
CA GLU A 39 -4.86 -15.13 -3.46
C GLU A 39 -3.36 -15.29 -3.20
N ARG A 40 -2.55 -15.55 -4.22
CA ARG A 40 -1.09 -15.64 -4.08
C ARG A 40 -0.47 -14.34 -3.55
N VAL A 41 -0.93 -13.20 -4.04
CA VAL A 41 -0.44 -11.89 -3.58
C VAL A 41 -0.87 -11.64 -2.13
N ASN A 42 -2.10 -11.97 -1.76
CA ASN A 42 -2.59 -11.81 -0.39
C ASN A 42 -1.85 -12.72 0.59
N ALA A 43 -1.58 -13.98 0.22
CA ALA A 43 -0.79 -14.89 1.03
C ALA A 43 0.63 -14.35 1.26
N ALA A 44 1.29 -13.84 0.21
CA ALA A 44 2.61 -13.21 0.33
C ALA A 44 2.59 -11.94 1.20
N ILE A 45 1.51 -11.15 1.17
CA ILE A 45 1.34 -9.97 2.04
C ILE A 45 1.25 -10.39 3.52
N GLU A 46 0.48 -11.44 3.82
CA GLU A 46 0.32 -11.97 5.18
C GLU A 46 1.63 -12.58 5.70
N GLU A 47 2.29 -13.42 4.90
CA GLU A 47 3.56 -14.06 5.26
C GLU A 47 4.66 -13.04 5.58
N LEU A 48 4.74 -11.98 4.77
CA LEU A 48 5.73 -10.92 4.92
C LEU A 48 5.30 -9.83 5.91
N GLY A 49 4.07 -9.85 6.41
CA GLY A 49 3.53 -8.77 7.25
C GLY A 49 3.58 -7.41 6.57
N PHE A 50 3.40 -7.36 5.24
CA PHE A 50 3.48 -6.12 4.48
C PHE A 50 2.32 -5.19 4.82
N VAL A 51 2.62 -4.06 5.47
CA VAL A 51 1.65 -3.00 5.72
C VAL A 51 1.83 -1.89 4.69
N ARG A 52 0.78 -1.60 3.92
CA ARG A 52 0.79 -0.52 2.94
C ARG A 52 1.05 0.82 3.63
N ASN A 53 2.22 1.40 3.36
CA ASN A 53 2.52 2.75 3.80
C ASN A 53 1.68 3.76 3.00
N ARG A 54 0.56 4.22 3.59
CA ARG A 54 -0.35 5.19 2.97
C ARG A 54 0.35 6.52 2.63
N GLN A 55 1.34 6.95 3.41
CA GLN A 55 2.09 8.17 3.11
C GLN A 55 2.98 8.01 1.86
N ALA A 56 3.62 6.85 1.67
CA ALA A 56 4.35 6.57 0.44
C ALA A 56 3.42 6.44 -0.78
N SER A 57 2.23 5.85 -0.57
CA SER A 57 1.20 5.77 -1.63
C SER A 57 0.68 7.14 -2.05
N ALA A 58 0.56 8.06 -1.09
CA ALA A 58 0.16 9.46 -1.30
C ALA A 58 1.18 10.24 -2.14
N LEU A 59 2.47 10.11 -1.81
CA LEU A 59 3.58 10.73 -2.54
C LEU A 59 3.64 10.28 -4.00
N ARG A 60 3.44 8.98 -4.28
CA ARG A 60 3.46 8.46 -5.67
C ARG A 60 2.19 8.79 -6.44
N GLY A 61 1.04 8.86 -5.77
CA GLY A 61 -0.25 9.19 -6.38
C GLY A 61 -0.51 10.69 -6.55
N GLY A 62 0.36 11.56 -6.02
CA GLY A 62 0.19 13.02 -6.02
C GLY A 62 -0.98 13.53 -5.16
N GLN A 63 -1.71 12.64 -4.50
CA GLN A 63 -2.86 12.95 -3.65
C GLN A 63 -2.74 12.19 -2.34
N SER A 64 -2.65 12.93 -1.23
CA SER A 64 -2.51 12.34 0.09
C SER A 64 -3.82 11.95 0.74
N GLY A 65 -4.95 12.40 0.19
CA GLY A 65 -6.26 12.27 0.83
C GLY A 65 -6.33 13.03 2.17
N VAL A 66 -5.36 13.91 2.46
CA VAL A 66 -5.34 14.72 3.67
C VAL A 66 -6.21 15.94 3.44
N ILE A 67 -7.22 16.12 4.30
CA ILE A 67 -8.00 17.35 4.38
C ILE A 67 -7.34 18.23 5.45
N GLY A 68 -6.77 19.36 5.02
CA GLY A 68 -6.24 20.37 5.93
C GLY A 68 -7.34 21.35 6.32
N LEU A 69 -7.66 21.44 7.61
CA LEU A 69 -8.61 22.40 8.16
C LEU A 69 -7.85 23.44 8.98
N ILE A 70 -7.93 24.72 8.59
CA ILE A 70 -7.39 25.85 9.35
C ILE A 70 -8.58 26.59 9.96
N VAL A 71 -8.61 26.64 11.28
CA VAL A 71 -9.69 27.22 12.09
C VAL A 71 -9.07 28.13 13.13
N ARG A 72 -9.66 29.31 13.29
CA ARG A 72 -9.15 30.37 14.17
C ARG A 72 -9.30 30.00 15.65
N ASP A 73 -10.34 29.25 15.97
CA ASP A 73 -10.63 28.72 17.30
C ASP A 73 -11.57 27.51 17.13
N LEU A 74 -11.29 26.42 17.86
CA LEU A 74 -12.11 25.19 17.88
C LEU A 74 -13.10 25.18 19.07
N SER A 75 -13.13 26.27 19.82
CA SER A 75 -13.81 26.37 21.12
C SER A 75 -15.09 27.21 21.09
N ALA A 76 -15.43 27.81 19.94
CA ALA A 76 -16.70 28.52 19.78
C ALA A 76 -17.79 27.51 19.36
N PRO A 77 -18.86 27.35 20.16
CA PRO A 77 -19.91 26.35 19.94
C PRO A 77 -20.70 26.57 18.64
#